data_AF-A0A365PBQ4-F1
#
_entry.id   AF-A0A365PBQ4-F1
#
_cell.length_a   1.000
_cell.length_b   1.000
_cell.length_c   1.000
_cell.angle_alpha   90.00
_cell.angle_beta   90.00
_cell.angle_gamma   90.00
#
_symmetry.space_group_name_H-M   'P 1'
#
loop_
_entity.id
_entity.type
_entity.pdbx_description
1 polymer ?
#
loop_
_entity_poly.entity_id
_entity_poly.type
_entity_poly.pdbx_seq_one_letter_code
_entity_poly.pdbx_strand_id
1 'polypeptide(L)'
;MTTLLTTVVSTTLDGPLDWPDAAIVSGDAVEVVTRLKQQSDVSLRSHGSLSMNRALMAAGLVDRVQATVFPWRSGWVPGWGE
;
A
#
# COMPACT_ATOMS: atom_id res chain seq x y z
N MET A 1 -11.87 -5.46 15.99
CA MET A 1 -10.77 -5.13 15.06
C MET A 1 -9.79 -4.27 15.84
N THR A 2 -8.53 -4.69 15.94
CA THR A 2 -7.48 -3.85 16.56
C THR A 2 -7.10 -2.73 15.59
N THR A 3 -7.07 -1.50 16.07
CA THR A 3 -6.59 -0.36 15.27
C THR A 3 -5.07 -0.45 15.16
N LEU A 4 -4.55 -0.36 13.93
CA LEU A 4 -3.12 -0.33 13.63
C LEU A 4 -2.78 1.05 13.09
N LEU A 5 -1.62 1.58 13.50
CA LEU A 5 -1.09 2.82 12.94
C LEU A 5 -0.97 2.69 11.42
N THR A 6 -1.55 3.64 10.69
CA THR A 6 -1.52 3.67 9.24
C THR A 6 -0.68 4.85 8.76
N THR A 7 0.31 4.58 7.92
CA THR A 7 1.02 5.62 7.18
C THR A 7 0.51 5.70 5.75
N VAL A 8 0.04 6.88 5.35
CA VAL A 8 -0.40 7.18 3.99
C VAL A 8 0.68 8.00 3.30
N VAL A 9 1.36 7.42 2.31
CA VAL A 9 2.34 8.15 1.50
C VAL A 9 1.61 8.91 0.41
N SER A 10 1.73 10.24 0.38
CA SER A 10 1.05 11.08 -0.61
C SER A 10 1.79 12.38 -0.88
N THR A 11 1.78 12.82 -2.13
CA THR A 11 2.32 14.12 -2.56
C THR A 11 1.25 15.20 -2.72
N THR A 12 -0.03 14.84 -2.61
CA THR A 12 -1.15 15.75 -2.91
C THR A 12 -2.19 15.83 -1.79
N LEU A 13 -2.08 14.98 -0.77
CA LEU A 13 -2.99 15.03 0.38
C LEU A 13 -2.35 15.88 1.49
N ASP A 14 -3.17 16.73 2.08
CA ASP A 14 -2.82 17.59 3.22
C ASP A 14 -3.73 17.29 4.42
N GLY A 15 -3.27 17.65 5.63
CA GLY A 15 -4.08 17.69 6.84
C GLY A 15 -4.25 16.36 7.57
N PRO A 16 -5.01 16.35 8.69
CA PRO A 16 -5.39 15.11 9.34
C PRO A 16 -6.44 14.39 8.49
N LEU A 17 -6.28 13.07 8.35
CA LEU A 17 -7.29 12.24 7.70
C LEU A 17 -8.45 11.98 8.66
N ASP A 18 -9.67 11.82 8.14
CA ASP A 18 -10.84 11.41 8.94
C ASP A 18 -10.77 9.94 9.42
N TRP A 19 -9.67 9.24 9.12
CA TRP A 19 -9.40 7.89 9.59
C TRP A 19 -8.65 7.93 10.93
N PRO A 20 -9.17 7.31 12.01
CA PRO A 20 -8.40 7.12 13.24
C PRO A 20 -7.04 6.45 13.01
N ASP A 21 -6.01 6.96 13.69
CA ASP A 21 -4.64 6.43 13.69
C ASP A 21 -3.95 6.44 12.31
N ALA A 22 -4.31 7.38 11.44
CA ALA A 22 -3.67 7.58 10.14
C ALA A 22 -2.80 8.86 10.11
N ALA A 23 -1.57 8.74 9.62
CA ALA A 23 -0.65 9.85 9.40
C ALA A 23 -0.28 9.94 7.92
N ILE A 24 -0.37 11.15 7.36
CA ILE A 24 0.14 11.44 6.02
C ILE A 24 1.64 11.68 6.10
N VAL A 25 2.40 11.06 5.19
CA VAL A 25 3.83 11.30 5.02
C VAL A 25 4.08 11.65 3.56
N SER A 26 4.59 12.86 3.31
CA SER A 26 5.03 13.25 1.98
C SER A 26 6.42 12.72 1.68
N GLY A 27 6.69 12.43 0.40
CA GLY A 27 7.99 12.00 -0.09
C GLY A 27 7.92 10.76 -0.97
N ASP A 28 9.10 10.24 -1.34
CA ASP A 28 9.21 9.00 -2.09
C ASP A 28 8.84 7.79 -1.22
N ALA A 29 8.04 6.87 -1.78
CA ALA A 29 7.53 5.72 -1.05
C ALA A 29 8.63 4.74 -0.62
N VAL A 30 9.69 4.57 -1.43
CA VAL A 30 10.81 3.67 -1.12
C VAL A 30 11.61 4.24 0.05
N GLU A 31 11.91 5.54 0.04
CA GLU A 31 12.61 6.21 1.13
C GLU A 31 11.81 6.16 2.44
N VAL A 32 10.52 6.51 2.39
CA VAL A 32 9.63 6.50 3.56
C VAL A 32 9.55 5.10 4.16
N VAL A 33 9.34 4.07 3.34
CA VAL A 33 9.22 2.68 3.82
C VAL A 33 10.56 2.15 4.33
N THR A 34 11.68 2.52 3.70
CA THR A 34 13.03 2.15 4.19
C THR A 34 13.23 2.65 5.61
N ARG A 35 12.93 3.93 5.86
CA ARG A 35 13.02 4.52 7.21
C ARG A 35 12.08 3.82 8.20
N LEU A 36 10.84 3.55 7.81
CA LEU A 36 9.88 2.86 8.68
C LEU A 36 10.35 1.45 9.03
N LYS A 37 10.92 0.69 8.08
CA LYS A 37 11.46 -0.66 8.35
C LYS A 37 12.63 -0.62 9.35
N GLN A 38 13.41 0.45 9.37
CA GLN A 38 14.54 0.62 10.31
C GLN A 38 14.07 1.00 11.72
N GLN A 39 12.95 1.71 11.84
CA GLN A 39 12.46 2.29 13.09
C GLN A 39 11.37 1.46 13.77
N SER A 40 10.68 0.60 13.01
CA SER A 40 9.55 -0.16 13.52
C SER A 40 10.00 -1.49 14.13
N ASP A 41 9.53 -1.77 15.34
CA ASP A 41 9.75 -3.06 16.02
C ASP A 41 8.80 -4.17 15.52
N VAL A 42 7.86 -3.84 14.64
CA VAL A 42 6.86 -4.77 14.08
C VAL A 42 6.92 -4.82 12.56
N SER A 43 6.48 -5.93 11.98
CA SER A 43 6.42 -6.07 10.53
C SER A 43 5.42 -5.08 9.92
N LEU A 44 5.85 -4.37 8.88
CA LEU A 44 4.99 -3.47 8.11
C LEU A 44 4.12 -4.26 7.13
N ARG A 45 2.89 -3.79 6.91
CA ARG A 45 1.98 -4.31 5.89
C ARG A 45 1.60 -3.18 4.93
N SER A 46 1.91 -3.36 3.64
CA SER A 46 1.44 -2.46 2.59
C SER A 46 0.12 -2.96 2.01
N HIS A 47 -0.91 -2.10 2.03
CA HIS A 47 -2.20 -2.37 1.40
C HIS A 47 -2.26 -1.97 -0.08
N GLY A 48 -1.28 -1.21 -0.57
CA GLY A 48 -1.26 -0.72 -1.93
C GLY A 48 -0.61 0.66 -2.02
N SER A 49 -0.70 1.33 -3.16
CA SER A 49 -1.33 0.89 -4.43
C SER A 49 -0.54 -0.22 -5.15
N LEU A 50 -1.03 -0.72 -6.29
CA LEU A 50 -0.28 -1.68 -7.11
C LEU A 50 1.05 -1.09 -7.61
N SER A 51 1.06 0.19 -8.00
CA SER A 51 2.29 0.88 -8.41
C SER A 51 3.27 1.01 -7.25
N MET A 52 2.79 1.39 -6.06
CA MET A 52 3.62 1.48 -4.86
C MET A 52 4.20 0.11 -4.49
N ASN A 53 3.36 -0.94 -4.43
CA ASN A 53 3.84 -2.29 -4.11
C ASN A 53 4.87 -2.79 -5.14
N ARG A 54 4.69 -2.48 -6.43
CA ARG A 54 5.71 -2.77 -7.46
C ARG A 54 7.02 -2.04 -7.21
N ALA A 55 6.97 -0.75 -6.86
CA ALA A 55 8.17 0.01 -6.53
C ALA A 55 8.91 -0.57 -5.32
N LEU A 56 8.17 -0.92 -4.25
CA LEU A 56 8.75 -1.55 -3.06
C LEU A 56 9.35 -2.93 -3.35
N MET A 57 8.70 -3.74 -4.20
CA MET A 57 9.26 -5.02 -4.66
C MET A 57 10.54 -4.81 -5.46
N ALA A 58 10.56 -3.85 -6.39
CA ALA A 58 11.74 -3.55 -7.20
C ALA A 58 12.92 -3.04 -6.35
N ALA A 59 12.64 -2.32 -5.26
CA ALA A 59 13.63 -1.86 -4.30
C ALA A 59 14.10 -2.95 -3.30
N GLY A 60 13.59 -4.18 -3.40
CA GLY A 60 13.95 -5.27 -2.48
C GLY A 60 13.39 -5.11 -1.06
N LEU A 61 12.38 -4.27 -0.87
CA LEU A 61 11.80 -3.98 0.46
C LEU A 61 10.68 -4.94 0.87
N VAL A 62 10.26 -5.85 -0.01
CA VAL A 62 9.15 -6.78 0.24
C VAL A 62 9.67 -8.16 0.60
N ASP A 63 9.39 -8.61 1.81
CA ASP A 63 9.78 -9.93 2.31
C ASP A 63 8.73 -11.01 1.98
N ARG A 64 7.43 -10.63 1.96
CA ARG A 64 6.31 -11.55 1.71
C ARG A 64 5.19 -10.87 0.93
N VAL A 65 4.67 -11.58 -0.06
CA VAL A 65 3.43 -11.22 -0.79
C VAL A 65 2.28 -12.06 -0.25
N GLN A 66 1.22 -11.40 0.25
CA GLN A 66 -0.03 -12.04 0.63
C GLN A 66 -1.12 -11.61 -0.35
N ALA A 67 -1.59 -12.54 -1.18
CA ALA A 67 -2.64 -12.30 -2.17
C ALA A 67 -3.89 -13.12 -1.83
N THR A 68 -5.06 -12.50 -1.97
CA THR A 68 -6.35 -13.18 -1.94
C THR A 68 -6.82 -13.37 -3.38
N VAL A 69 -6.90 -14.61 -3.84
CA VAL A 69 -7.38 -14.95 -5.19
C VAL A 69 -8.84 -15.30 -5.12
N PHE A 70 -9.66 -14.54 -5.85
CA PHE A 70 -11.09 -14.83 -6.01
C PHE A 70 -11.32 -15.47 -7.40
N PRO A 71 -12.13 -16.54 -7.51
CA PRO A 71 -12.34 -17.26 -8.76
C PRO A 71 -13.35 -16.53 -9.67
N TRP A 72 -13.08 -15.28 -10.01
CA TRP A 72 -13.88 -14.51 -10.97
C TRP A 72 -12.98 -13.97 -12.08
N ARG A 73 -13.56 -13.81 -13.26
CA ARG A 73 -12.86 -13.24 -14.42
C ARG A 73 -13.12 -11.73 -14.46
N SER A 74 -12.06 -10.95 -14.32
CA SER A 74 -12.07 -9.50 -14.55
C SER A 74 -11.40 -9.20 -15.90
N GLY A 75 -12.08 -8.43 -16.76
CA GLY A 75 -11.58 -8.08 -18.09
C GLY A 75 -12.71 -7.78 -19.07
N TRP A 76 -12.40 -7.03 -20.12
CA TRP A 76 -13.32 -6.81 -21.24
C TRP A 76 -13.26 -7.99 -22.21
N VAL A 77 -14.41 -8.53 -22.58
CA VAL A 77 -14.54 -9.53 -23.65
C VAL A 77 -15.25 -8.85 -24.82
N PRO A 78 -14.62 -8.72 -26.00
CA PRO A 78 -15.33 -8.26 -27.19
C PRO A 78 -16.56 -9.15 -27.46
N GLY A 79 -17.73 -8.55 -27.71
CA GLY A 79 -18.95 -9.26 -28.12
C GLY A 79 -19.92 -9.69 -26.99
N TRP A 80 -19.71 -9.27 -25.73
CA TRP A 80 -20.71 -9.47 -24.67
C TRP A 80 -21.60 -8.22 -24.55
N GLY A 81 -22.65 -8.19 -25.35
CA GLY A 81 -23.59 -7.06 -25.46
C GLY A 81 -24.41 -7.02 -26.75
N GLU A 82 -24.51 -8.13 -27.47
CA GLU A 82 -25.52 -8.39 -28.52
C GLU A 82 -26.47 -9.48 -28.04
#